data_AF-A0A409YU20-F1
#
_entry.id   AF-A0A409YU20-F1
#
_cell.length_a   1.000
_cell.length_b   1.000
_cell.length_c   1.000
_cell.angle_alpha   90.00
_cell.angle_beta   90.00
_cell.angle_gamma   90.00
#
_symmetry.space_group_name_H-M   'P 1'
#
loop_
_entity.id
_entity.type
_entity.pdbx_description
1 polymer ?
#
loop_
_entity_poly.entity_id
_entity_poly.type
_entity_poly.pdbx_seq_one_letter_code
_entity_poly.pdbx_strand_id
1 'polypeptide(L)' 'MMMSIGSDKKIKAHWSVPHRIKSRALNSYTLEDLEGRELNGRFSARRLREFVAEEGTDLFADQEEFMSSRREQVEAEDGT' A
#
# COMPACT_ATOMS: atom_id res chain seq x y z
N MET A 1 0.74 -41.10 4.28
CA MET A 1 1.58 -40.31 3.35
C MET A 1 1.87 -38.98 4.03
N MET A 2 3.10 -38.77 4.51
CA MET A 2 3.47 -37.59 5.28
C MET A 2 3.81 -36.45 4.30
N MET A 3 2.96 -35.43 4.23
CA MET A 3 3.20 -34.25 3.38
C MET A 3 4.25 -33.37 4.06
N SER A 4 5.50 -33.46 3.62
CA SER A 4 6.54 -32.52 3.99
C SER A 4 6.15 -31.12 3.46
N ILE A 5 5.99 -30.14 4.36
CA ILE A 5 5.85 -28.73 3.96
C ILE A 5 7.16 -28.34 3.27
N GLY A 6 7.09 -28.22 1.94
CA GLY A 6 8.15 -27.70 1.10
C GLY A 6 8.58 -26.31 1.58
N SER A 7 9.89 -26.10 1.61
CA SER A 7 10.56 -24.91 2.14
C SER A 7 10.08 -23.59 1.50
N ASP A 8 9.49 -23.66 0.30
CA ASP A 8 8.95 -22.50 -0.44
C ASP A 8 7.80 -21.76 0.25
N LYS A 9 7.10 -22.38 1.20
CA LYS A 9 6.02 -21.73 1.96
C LYS A 9 6.47 -21.14 3.29
N LYS A 10 7.64 -21.52 3.80
CA LYS A 10 8.09 -21.18 5.16
C LYS A 10 8.73 -19.79 5.26
N ILE A 11 9.19 -19.22 4.14
CA ILE A 11 9.93 -17.95 4.09
C ILE A 11 9.18 -16.89 3.23
N LYS A 12 7.91 -17.13 2.87
CA LYS A 12 7.14 -16.09 2.17
C LYS A 12 6.65 -15.07 3.17
N ALA A 13 6.84 -13.79 2.82
CA ALA A 13 6.21 -12.70 3.54
C ALA A 13 4.69 -12.93 3.59
N HIS A 14 4.10 -12.75 4.78
CA HIS A 14 2.65 -12.85 4.95
C HIS A 14 1.89 -11.69 4.30
N TRP A 15 2.60 -10.62 3.92
CA TRP A 15 2.06 -9.43 3.30
C TRP A 15 2.46 -9.37 1.83
N SER A 16 1.54 -8.85 1.00
CA SER A 16 1.86 -8.51 -0.38
C SER A 16 2.83 -7.32 -0.45
N VAL A 17 3.25 -6.99 -1.66
CA VAL A 17 3.94 -5.72 -1.93
C VAL A 17 3.11 -4.53 -1.42
N PRO A 18 3.74 -3.40 -1.08
CA PRO A 18 3.01 -2.20 -0.67
C PRO A 18 2.11 -1.70 -1.80
N HIS A 19 0.93 -1.21 -1.41
CA HIS A 19 -0.08 -0.65 -2.30
C HIS A 19 -0.47 0.74 -1.79
N ARG A 20 -0.84 1.63 -2.71
CA ARG A 20 -1.33 2.97 -2.38
C ARG A 20 -2.85 2.97 -2.29
N ILE A 21 -3.41 3.83 -1.44
CA ILE A 21 -4.86 3.98 -1.30
C ILE A 21 -5.33 5.04 -2.28
N LYS A 22 -6.14 4.65 -3.26
CA LYS A 22 -6.72 5.56 -4.25
C LYS A 22 -7.98 6.24 -3.72
N SER A 23 -8.90 5.46 -3.16
CA SER A 23 -10.13 6.01 -2.56
C SER A 23 -10.60 5.20 -1.35
N ARG A 24 -11.34 5.86 -0.47
CA ARG A 24 -11.93 5.29 0.74
C ARG A 24 -13.46 5.36 0.67
N ALA A 25 -14.10 4.21 0.86
CA ALA A 25 -15.54 4.06 1.02
C ALA A 25 -15.82 3.40 2.38
N LEU A 26 -16.11 4.22 3.40
CA LEU A 26 -16.26 3.78 4.79
C LEU A 26 -15.03 2.95 5.27
N ASN A 27 -15.23 1.66 5.50
CA ASN A 27 -14.22 0.71 5.94
C ASN A 27 -13.57 -0.09 4.80
N SER A 28 -13.85 0.30 3.55
CA SER A 28 -13.40 -0.35 2.34
C SER A 28 -12.59 0.62 1.49
N TYR A 29 -11.52 0.14 0.87
CA TYR A 29 -10.56 0.94 0.12
C TYR A 29 -10.41 0.39 -1.29
N THR A 30 -10.21 1.26 -2.26
CA THR A 30 -9.63 0.87 -3.55
C THR A 30 -8.13 1.12 -3.48
N LEU A 31 -7.36 0.19 -4.02
CA LEU A 31 -5.91 0.24 -3.98
C LEU A 31 -5.37 0.41 -5.38
N GLU A 32 -4.17 0.96 -5.47
CA GLU A 32 -3.36 1.00 -6.68
C GLU A 32 -1.97 0.43 -6.39
N ASP A 33 -1.32 -0.12 -7.40
CA ASP A 33 0.07 -0.55 -7.31
C ASP A 33 1.03 0.64 -7.38
N LEU A 34 2.33 0.37 -7.23
CA LEU A 34 3.37 1.40 -7.30
C LEU A 34 3.50 2.03 -8.69
N GLU A 35 2.98 1.36 -9.73
CA GLU A 35 2.96 1.85 -11.11
C GLU A 35 1.67 2.65 -11.42
N GLY A 36 0.80 2.86 -10.42
CA GLY A 36 -0.46 3.61 -10.56
C GLY A 36 -1.61 2.82 -11.18
N ARG A 37 -1.51 1.50 -11.30
CA ARG A 37 -2.60 0.64 -11.80
C ARG A 37 -3.53 0.29 -10.66
N GLU A 38 -4.82 0.50 -10.87
CA GLU A 38 -5.85 0.11 -9.90
C GLU A 38 -5.91 -1.41 -9.72
N LEU A 39 -5.93 -1.85 -8.46
CA LEU A 39 -6.24 -3.22 -8.12
C LEU A 39 -7.75 -3.42 -8.21
N ASN A 40 -8.15 -4.46 -8.93
CA ASN A 40 -9.54 -4.83 -9.06
C ASN A 40 -10.15 -5.19 -7.69
N GLY A 41 -11.16 -4.42 -7.29
CA GLY A 41 -12.00 -4.71 -6.13
C GLY A 41 -11.88 -3.70 -4.99
N ARG A 42 -12.55 -4.03 -3.88
CA ARG A 42 -12.51 -3.23 -2.64
C ARG A 42 -11.91 -4.06 -1.52
N PHE A 43 -11.02 -3.44 -0.77
CA PHE A 43 -10.25 -4.07 0.31
C PHE A 43 -10.72 -3.53 1.65
N SER A 44 -11.10 -4.41 2.56
CA SER A 44 -11.48 -4.01 3.91
C SER A 44 -10.26 -3.54 4.71
N ALA A 45 -10.42 -2.50 5.53
CA ALA A 45 -9.43 -2.01 6.48
C ALA A 45 -8.77 -3.12 7.31
N ARG A 46 -9.53 -4.17 7.66
CA ARG A 46 -9.05 -5.31 8.47
C ARG A 46 -7.98 -6.16 7.78
N ARG A 47 -7.88 -6.06 6.45
CA ARG A 47 -6.91 -6.81 5.63
C ARG A 47 -5.72 -5.94 5.21
N LEU A 48 -5.73 -4.67 5.59
CA LEU A 48 -4.69 -3.71 5.27
C LEU A 48 -3.89 -3.42 6.54
N ARG A 49 -2.62 -3.14 6.33
CA ARG A 49 -1.73 -2.65 7.38
C ARG A 49 -1.04 -1.41 6.84
N GLU A 50 -0.86 -0.43 7.72
CA GLU A 50 -0.08 0.75 7.40
C GLU A 50 1.34 0.33 6.99
N PHE A 51 1.78 0.87 5.86
CA PHE A 51 3.15 0.72 5.40
C PHE A 51 3.98 1.83 6.03
N VAL A 52 4.88 1.44 6.93
CA VAL A 52 5.84 2.36 7.56
C VAL A 52 7.19 2.09 6.89
N ALA A 53 7.62 3.02 6.03
CA ALA A 53 8.93 2.93 5.40
C ALA A 53 10.02 3.21 6.45
N GLU A 54 11.14 2.50 6.35
CA GLU A 54 12.29 2.68 7.24
C GLU A 54 13.15 3.86 6.75
N GLU A 55 13.46 4.79 7.64
CA GLU A 55 14.27 5.98 7.33
C GLU A 55 15.61 5.60 6.69
N GLY A 56 16.01 6.32 5.64
CA GLY A 56 17.26 6.07 4.92
C GLY A 56 17.18 4.97 3.85
N THR A 57 16.01 4.35 3.64
CA THR A 57 15.77 3.48 2.47
C THR A 57 15.24 4.27 1.28
N ASP A 58 15.48 3.78 0.05
CA ASP A 58 14.95 4.40 -1.17
C ASP A 58 13.41 4.47 -1.13
N LEU A 59 12.75 3.43 -0.58
CA LEU A 59 11.31 3.38 -0.35
C LEU A 59 10.79 4.52 0.55
N PHE A 60 11.60 4.97 1.51
CA PHE A 60 11.24 6.11 2.36
C PHE A 60 11.27 7.42 1.59
N ALA A 61 12.31 7.63 0.75
CA ALA A 61 12.40 8.81 -0.10
C ALA A 61 11.23 8.88 -1.11
N ASP A 62 10.94 7.76 -1.77
CA ASP A 62 9.82 7.66 -2.73
C ASP A 62 8.46 7.94 -2.06
N GLN A 63 8.29 7.47 -0.82
CA GLN A 63 7.07 7.70 -0.05
C GLN A 63 6.92 9.17 0.38
N GLU A 64 8.00 9.79 0.85
CA GLU A 64 7.99 11.21 1.24
C GLU A 64 7.74 12.14 0.05
N GLU A 65 8.34 11.88 -1.11
CA GLU A 65 8.11 12.65 -2.33
C GLU A 65 6.64 12.58 -2.77
N PHE A 66 6.07 11.36 -2.75
CA PHE A 66 4.67 11.16 -3.09
C PHE A 66 3.73 11.86 -2.09
N MET A 67 4.00 11.75 -0.80
CA MET A 67 3.18 12.39 0.25
C MET A 67 3.26 13.92 0.18
N SER A 68 4.43 14.47 -0.16
CA SER A 68 4.62 15.91 -0.37
C SER A 68 3.80 16.40 -1.57
N SER A 69 3.92 15.72 -2.71
CA SER A 69 3.14 16.02 -3.92
C SER A 69 1.62 15.95 -3.67
N ARG A 70 1.19 15.02 -2.83
CA ARG A 70 -0.23 14.87 -2.46
C ARG A 70 -0.72 15.97 -1.52
N ARG A 71 0.10 16.42 -0.57
CA ARG A 71 -0.26 17.53 0.33
C ARG A 71 -0.48 18.81 -0.46
N GLU A 72 0.40 19.11 -1.42
CA GLU A 72 0.28 20.28 -2.29
C GLU A 72 -1.03 20.27 -3.11
N GLN A 73 -1.45 19.10 -3.60
CA GLN A 73 -2.72 18.96 -4.32
C GLN A 73 -3.95 19.20 -3.44
N VAL A 74 -3.94 18.70 -2.20
CA VAL A 74 -5.04 18.94 -1.25
C VAL A 74 -5.13 20.42 -0.87
N GLU A 75 -3.98 21.08 -0.65
CA GLU A 75 -3.94 22.52 -0.34
C GLU A 75 -4.44 23.40 -1.49
N ALA A 76 -4.29 22.97 -2.75
CA ALA A 76 -4.83 23.66 -3.91
C ALA A 76 -6.36 23.50 -4.06
N GLU A 77 -6.94 22.40 -3.55
CA GLU A 77 -8.37 22.11 -3.65
C GLU A 77 -9.21 22.83 -2.56
N ASP A 78 -8.65 23.05 -1.37
CA ASP A 78 -9.33 23.76 -0.25
C ASP A 78 -9.29 25.31 -0.37
N GLY A 79 -8.75 25.84 -1.48
CA GLY A 79 -8.60 27.28 -1.76
C GLY A 79 -9.66 27.92 -2.67
N THR A 80 -10.71 27.19 -3.09
CA THR A 80 -11.81 27.69 -3.96
C THR A 80 -13.17 27.56 -3.29
#